data_AF-A0A4U9HEA9-F1
#
_entry.id   AF-A0A4U9HEA9-F1
#
_cell.length_a   1.000
_cell.length_b   1.000
_cell.length_c   1.000
_cell.angle_alpha   90.00
_cell.angle_beta   90.00
_cell.angle_gamma   90.00
#
_symmetry.space_group_name_H-M   'P 1'
#
loop_
_entity.id
_entity.type
_entity.pdbx_description
1 polymer ?
#
loop_
_entity_poly.entity_id
_entity_poly.type
_entity_poly.pdbx_seq_one_letter_code
_entity_poly.pdbx_strand_id
1 'polypeptide(L)' 'MAAVKVENVVDTVGAGDGFAVGVVSALLEGKTLHQAITRGNIIGSLAIQVQGDSEGLPTREQLEA' A
#
# COMPACT_ATOMS: atom_id res chain seq x y z
N MET A 1 10.70 -13.70 9.54
CA MET A 1 9.38 -13.54 8.90
C MET A 1 9.62 -13.33 7.42
N ALA A 2 8.85 -13.97 6.55
CA ALA A 2 9.02 -13.83 5.10
C ALA A 2 8.16 -12.68 4.54
N ALA A 3 8.56 -12.12 3.40
CA ALA A 3 7.76 -11.16 2.66
C ALA A 3 6.46 -11.82 2.16
N VAL A 4 5.36 -11.05 2.09
CA VAL A 4 4.10 -11.53 1.53
C VAL A 4 4.24 -11.58 0.01
N LYS A 5 4.08 -12.76 -0.56
CA LYS A 5 4.14 -12.95 -2.02
C LYS A 5 2.88 -12.40 -2.65
N VAL A 6 3.08 -11.63 -3.71
CA VAL A 6 2.01 -11.06 -4.54
C VAL A 6 2.06 -11.75 -5.91
N GLU A 7 0.91 -12.13 -6.44
CA GLU A 7 0.83 -12.83 -7.74
C GLU A 7 0.88 -11.86 -8.93
N ASN A 8 0.33 -10.65 -8.76
CA ASN A 8 0.27 -9.63 -9.81
C ASN A 8 0.86 -8.32 -9.30
N VAL A 9 2.05 -7.96 -9.78
CA VAL A 9 2.67 -6.66 -9.48
C VAL A 9 2.31 -5.70 -10.60
N VAL A 10 1.55 -4.65 -10.28
CA VAL A 10 1.02 -3.67 -11.25
C VAL A 10 1.89 -2.41 -11.26
N ASP A 11 2.13 -1.86 -10.08
CA ASP A 11 3.05 -0.74 -9.85
C ASP A 11 3.74 -0.97 -8.49
N THR A 12 4.98 -0.57 -8.31
CA THR A 12 5.70 -0.73 -7.02
C THR A 12 5.69 0.53 -6.17
N VAL A 13 5.24 1.66 -6.72
CA VAL A 13 5.07 2.92 -5.99
C VAL A 13 4.03 2.73 -4.88
N GLY A 14 4.29 3.26 -3.69
CA GLY A 14 3.39 3.16 -2.53
C GLY A 14 3.58 1.90 -1.67
N ALA A 15 4.43 0.94 -2.05
CA ALA A 15 4.71 -0.25 -1.23
C ALA A 15 5.27 0.11 0.16
N GLY A 16 6.23 1.04 0.19
CA GLY A 16 6.89 1.51 1.40
C GLY A 16 5.94 2.29 2.31
N ASP A 17 5.10 3.15 1.73
CA ASP A 17 4.10 3.92 2.46
C ASP A 17 3.00 3.01 3.01
N GLY A 18 2.53 2.04 2.22
CA GLY A 18 1.59 1.01 2.66
C GLY A 18 2.16 0.17 3.81
N PHE A 19 3.44 -0.19 3.75
CA PHE A 19 4.11 -0.86 4.86
C PHE A 19 4.15 0.02 6.11
N ALA A 20 4.56 1.29 5.98
CA ALA A 20 4.65 2.22 7.10
C ALA A 20 3.28 2.46 7.75
N VAL A 21 2.22 2.66 6.96
CA VAL A 21 0.82 2.77 7.43
C VAL A 21 0.41 1.52 8.20
N GLY A 22 0.71 0.33 7.68
CA GLY A 22 0.38 -0.93 8.35
C GLY A 22 1.12 -1.14 9.68
N VAL A 23 2.39 -0.77 9.75
CA VAL A 23 3.16 -0.87 11.01
C VAL A 23 2.65 0.14 12.03
N VAL A 24 2.56 1.42 11.65
CA VAL A 24 2.18 2.50 12.57
C VAL A 24 0.76 2.29 13.11
N SER A 25 -0.20 1.93 12.25
CA SER A 25 -1.58 1.65 12.68
C SER A 25 -1.66 0.49 13.69
N ALA A 26 -0.91 -0.60 13.47
CA ALA A 26 -0.91 -1.73 14.39
C ALA A 26 -0.28 -1.38 15.75
N LEU A 27 0.79 -0.58 15.75
CA LEU A 27 1.41 -0.11 17.00
C LEU A 27 0.47 0.82 17.78
N LEU A 28 -0.26 1.71 17.09
CA LEU A 28 -1.27 2.58 17.71
C LEU A 28 -2.42 1.78 18.36
N GLU A 29 -2.73 0.59 17.84
CA GLU A 29 -3.70 -0.35 18.42
C GLU A 29 -3.12 -1.20 19.57
N GLY A 30 -1.88 -0.97 19.99
CA GLY A 30 -1.22 -1.74 21.05
C GLY A 30 -0.84 -3.16 20.63
N LYS A 31 -0.76 -3.45 19.33
CA LYS A 31 -0.30 -4.75 18.83
C LYS A 31 1.19 -4.94 19.10
N THR A 32 1.62 -6.20 19.15
CA THR A 32 3.05 -6.52 19.27
C THR A 32 3.78 -6.11 18.00
N LEU A 33 5.10 -5.89 18.10
CA LEU A 33 5.94 -5.58 16.94
C LEU A 33 5.82 -6.62 15.83
N HIS A 34 5.69 -7.91 16.18
CA HIS A 34 5.51 -8.98 15.22
C HIS A 34 4.19 -8.85 14.44
N GLN A 35 3.10 -8.54 15.13
CA GLN A 35 1.79 -8.29 14.51
C GLN A 35 1.82 -7.04 13.63
N ALA A 36 2.53 -5.99 14.06
CA ALA A 36 2.68 -4.77 13.29
C ALA A 36 3.44 -4.98 11.98
N ILE A 37 4.57 -5.70 12.03
CA ILE A 37 5.35 -6.04 10.82
C ILE A 37 4.52 -6.93 9.88
N THR A 38 3.71 -7.85 10.42
CA THR A 38 2.79 -8.67 9.62
C THR A 38 1.77 -7.81 8.89
N ARG A 39 1.14 -6.85 9.59
CA ARG A 39 0.19 -5.92 8.97
C ARG A 39 0.87 -5.05 7.90
N GLY A 40 2.04 -4.50 8.20
CA GLY A 40 2.83 -3.73 7.24
C GLY A 40 3.10 -4.51 5.95
N ASN A 41 3.55 -5.77 6.08
CA ASN A 41 3.80 -6.60 4.90
C ASN A 41 2.55 -6.85 4.06
N ILE A 42 1.40 -7.08 4.70
CA ILE A 42 0.13 -7.25 3.97
C ILE A 42 -0.24 -5.97 3.23
N ILE A 43 -0.23 -4.82 3.90
CA ILE A 43 -0.66 -3.55 3.29
C ILE A 43 0.31 -3.09 2.21
N GLY A 44 1.63 -3.18 2.43
CA GLY A 44 2.63 -2.88 1.41
C GLY A 44 2.52 -3.81 0.19
N SER A 45 2.17 -5.08 0.40
CA SER A 45 1.92 -6.04 -0.69
C SER A 45 0.63 -5.76 -1.47
N LEU A 46 -0.37 -5.12 -0.86
CA LEU A 46 -1.60 -4.70 -1.52
C LEU A 46 -1.40 -3.39 -2.30
N ALA A 47 -0.57 -2.49 -1.78
CA ALA A 47 -0.25 -1.22 -2.44
C ALA A 47 0.37 -1.43 -3.83
N ILE A 48 1.11 -2.53 -4.03
CA ILE A 48 1.74 -2.84 -5.33
C ILE A 48 0.83 -3.55 -6.34
N GLN A 49 -0.41 -3.84 -5.95
CA GLN A 49 -1.42 -4.49 -6.79
C GLN A 49 -2.33 -3.46 -7.47
N VAL A 50 -2.11 -2.18 -7.23
CA VAL A 50 -2.90 -1.07 -7.78
C VAL A 50 -1.96 -0.18 -8.60
N GLN A 51 -2.42 0.29 -9.75
CA GLN A 51 -1.66 1.19 -10.61
C GLN A 51 -1.55 2.58 -9.94
N GLY A 52 -0.38 3.21 -10.01
CA GLY A 52 0.04 4.31 -9.15
C GLY A 52 -0.83 5.56 -9.08
N ASP A 53 -0.49 6.37 -8.07
CA ASP A 53 -1.17 7.54 -7.47
C ASP A 53 -1.51 8.74 -8.40
N SER A 54 -1.48 8.58 -9.72
CA SER A 54 -1.71 9.70 -10.66
C SER A 54 -2.31 9.29 -12.02
N GLU A 55 -2.40 8.01 -12.36
CA GLU A 55 -3.01 7.58 -13.62
C GLU A 55 -4.53 7.45 -13.45
N GLY A 56 -5.22 8.54 -13.82
CA GLY A 56 -6.66 8.71 -13.66
C GLY A 56 -7.10 10.17 -13.48
N LEU A 57 -6.16 11.11 -13.39
CA LEU A 57 -6.49 12.54 -13.33
C LEU A 57 -7.08 13.00 -14.67
N PRO A 58 -8.24 13.67 -14.66
CA PRO A 58 -8.91 14.09 -15.89
C PRO A 58 -8.07 15.14 -16.63
N THR A 59 -8.04 15.07 -17.95
CA THR A 59 -7.53 16.18 -18.75
C THR A 59 -8.48 17.38 -18.62
N ARG A 60 -8.00 18.57 -18.95
CA ARG A 60 -8.81 19.78 -18.84
C ARG A 60 -10.07 19.71 -19.71
N GLU A 61 -10.00 19.04 -20.87
CA GLU A 61 -11.17 18.79 -21.71
C GLU A 61 -12.22 17.89 -21.04
N GLN A 62 -11.82 16.98 -20.15
CA GLN A 62 -12.75 16.08 -19.44
C GLN A 62 -13.47 16.75 -18.26
N LEU A 63 -13.00 17.92 -17.82
CA LEU A 63 -13.62 18.69 -16.73
C LEU A 63 -14.64 19.74 -17.24
N GLU A 64 -14.62 20.06 -18.54
CA GLU A 64 -15.45 21.11 -19.15
C GLU A 64 -16.68 20.57 -19.91
N ALA A 65 -16.90 19.24 -19.93
CA ALA A 65 -18.06 18.57 -20.54
C ALA A 65 -19.13 18.21 -19.49
#